data_AF-A0A1F5UYK7-F1
#
_entry.id   AF-A0A1F5UYK7-F1
#
_cell.length_a   1.000
_cell.length_b   1.000
_cell.length_c   1.000
_cell.angle_alpha   90.00
_cell.angle_beta   90.00
_cell.angle_gamma   90.00
#
_symmetry.space_group_name_H-M   'P 1'
#
loop_
_entity.id
_entity.type
_entity.pdbx_description
1 polymer ?
#
loop_
_entity_poly.entity_id
_entity_poly.type
_entity_poly.pdbx_seq_one_letter_code
_entity_poly.pdbx_strand_id
1 'polypeptide(L)'
;MLKKSLPFMLMVALLLGVGAGVTVFTQQAQVPQIPGITATDERPNGCVNCHKDSFKLSTIIGGWASAGASQEIVSLVKAAWPEATVSGKHPDVAAMVASQELPTFCLNCHSADSKMPLSRDLHLVHFTGGAENGFLTNFGGFCTNCHLINLDTTKPPAGTMTTKTGKE
;
A
#
# COMPACT_ATOMS: atom_id res chain seq x y z
N MET A 1 -79.22 -25.43 5.66
CA MET A 1 -79.03 -24.06 6.18
C MET A 1 -77.77 -24.04 7.04
N LEU A 2 -76.99 -22.94 7.01
CA LEU A 2 -75.64 -22.72 7.59
C LEU A 2 -74.52 -23.53 6.91
N LYS A 3 -73.64 -23.03 6.03
CA LYS A 3 -73.03 -21.71 5.78
C LYS A 3 -72.32 -21.10 7.01
N LYS A 4 -70.99 -20.92 6.87
CA LYS A 4 -70.06 -20.04 7.60
C LYS A 4 -69.26 -20.69 8.75
N SER A 5 -68.14 -21.32 8.43
CA SER A 5 -67.03 -21.46 9.40
C SER A 5 -65.64 -21.50 8.76
N LEU A 6 -65.52 -21.60 7.43
CA LEU A 6 -64.23 -21.76 6.77
C LEU A 6 -63.40 -20.48 6.47
N PRO A 7 -63.87 -19.22 6.57
CA PRO A 7 -63.01 -18.09 6.18
C PRO A 7 -62.12 -17.55 7.30
N PHE A 8 -62.33 -17.93 8.57
CA PHE A 8 -61.59 -17.29 9.67
C PHE A 8 -60.24 -17.95 9.96
N MET A 9 -60.14 -19.27 9.80
CA MET A 9 -58.90 -19.99 10.13
C MET A 9 -57.79 -19.80 9.08
N LEU A 10 -58.16 -19.51 7.83
CA LEU A 10 -57.20 -19.22 6.75
C LEU A 10 -56.65 -17.79 6.79
N MET A 11 -57.38 -16.86 7.43
CA MET A 11 -56.97 -15.47 7.55
C MET A 11 -55.96 -15.24 8.69
N VAL A 12 -56.00 -16.06 9.75
CA VAL A 12 -55.00 -16.02 10.84
C VAL A 12 -53.66 -16.65 10.41
N ALA A 13 -53.68 -17.72 9.61
CA ALA A 13 -52.46 -18.32 9.07
C ALA A 13 -51.74 -17.40 8.08
N LEU A 14 -52.49 -16.57 7.32
CA LEU A 14 -51.89 -15.62 6.38
C LEU A 14 -51.29 -14.38 7.08
N LEU A 15 -51.81 -14.00 8.26
CA LEU A 15 -51.27 -12.88 9.05
C LEU A 15 -50.02 -13.26 9.87
N LEU A 16 -49.76 -14.55 10.11
CA LEU A 16 -48.54 -15.04 10.75
C LEU A 16 -47.42 -15.39 9.76
N GLY A 17 -47.72 -15.49 8.46
CA GLY A 17 -46.76 -15.85 7.41
C GLY A 17 -46.01 -14.70 6.74
N VAL A 18 -46.35 -13.44 7.03
CA VAL A 18 -45.72 -12.25 6.42
C VAL A 18 -44.59 -11.68 7.31
N GLY A 19 -44.25 -12.36 8.39
CA GLY A 19 -43.01 -12.14 9.16
C GLY A 19 -41.76 -12.64 8.42
N ALA A 20 -41.75 -12.64 7.09
CA ALA A 20 -40.52 -12.74 6.30
C ALA A 20 -39.73 -11.46 6.58
N GLY A 21 -38.96 -11.50 7.66
CA GLY A 21 -38.09 -10.43 8.11
C GLY A 21 -37.17 -10.05 6.97
N VAL A 22 -37.50 -8.94 6.32
CA VAL A 22 -36.55 -8.20 5.49
C VAL A 22 -35.58 -7.57 6.48
N THR A 23 -34.59 -8.35 6.92
CA THR A 23 -33.40 -7.79 7.56
C THR A 23 -32.66 -7.04 6.46
N VAL A 24 -33.00 -5.77 6.28
CA VAL A 24 -32.16 -4.82 5.56
C VAL A 24 -30.90 -4.70 6.42
N PHE A 25 -29.90 -5.53 6.15
CA PHE A 25 -28.56 -5.29 6.63
C PHE A 25 -28.11 -3.98 6.00
N THR A 26 -28.26 -2.88 6.73
CA THR A 26 -27.54 -1.66 6.45
C THR A 26 -26.08 -1.98 6.69
N GLN A 27 -25.38 -2.42 5.64
CA GLN A 27 -23.94 -2.53 5.67
C GLN A 27 -23.41 -1.10 5.78
N GLN A 28 -23.24 -0.62 7.01
CA GLN A 28 -22.57 0.64 7.26
C GLN A 28 -21.20 0.50 6.60
N ALA A 29 -20.94 1.31 5.57
CA ALA A 29 -19.65 1.31 4.90
C ALA A 29 -18.61 1.64 5.96
N GLN A 30 -17.79 0.65 6.31
CA GLN A 30 -16.74 0.84 7.29
C GLN A 30 -15.71 1.78 6.66
N VAL A 31 -15.46 2.91 7.32
CA VAL A 31 -14.47 3.88 6.86
C VAL A 31 -13.11 3.18 6.81
N PRO A 32 -12.42 3.17 5.65
CA PRO A 32 -11.09 2.58 5.54
C PRO A 32 -10.16 3.14 6.60
N GLN A 33 -9.41 2.26 7.27
CA GLN A 33 -8.43 2.62 8.29
C GLN A 33 -7.09 2.90 7.61
N ILE A 34 -6.89 4.17 7.22
CA ILE A 34 -5.68 4.64 6.53
C ILE A 34 -4.72 5.18 7.60
N PRO A 35 -3.53 4.58 7.79
CA PRO A 35 -2.55 5.05 8.78
C PRO A 35 -2.20 6.52 8.56
N GLY A 36 -2.22 7.32 9.64
CA GLY A 36 -1.94 8.76 9.60
C GLY A 36 -3.08 9.64 9.11
N ILE A 37 -4.24 9.07 8.73
CA ILE A 37 -5.43 9.82 8.30
C ILE A 37 -6.62 9.49 9.18
N THR A 38 -7.09 8.23 9.13
CA THR A 38 -8.26 7.76 9.89
C THR A 38 -7.88 6.75 10.98
N ALA A 39 -6.60 6.37 11.05
CA ALA A 39 -6.02 5.49 12.06
C ALA A 39 -4.63 6.00 12.49
N THR A 40 -4.14 5.53 13.64
CA THR A 40 -2.79 5.82 14.11
C THR A 40 -1.74 5.45 13.06
N ASP A 41 -0.75 6.32 12.87
CA ASP A 41 0.39 6.04 12.01
C ASP A 41 1.43 5.19 12.75
N GLU A 42 1.46 3.90 12.47
CA GLU A 42 2.44 2.97 13.04
C GLU A 42 3.81 3.06 12.34
N ARG A 43 3.95 3.87 11.29
CA ARG A 43 5.16 3.99 10.46
C ARG A 43 5.62 5.44 10.30
N PRO A 44 5.79 6.21 11.38
CA PRO A 44 6.09 7.64 11.32
C PRO A 44 7.45 7.97 10.69
N ASN A 45 8.39 7.02 10.67
CA ASN A 45 9.74 7.15 10.14
C ASN A 45 9.91 6.51 8.74
N GLY A 46 8.81 6.13 8.07
CA GLY A 46 8.82 5.64 6.70
C GLY A 46 9.71 4.40 6.49
N CYS A 47 10.75 4.54 5.66
CA CYS A 47 11.61 3.46 5.17
C CYS A 47 12.05 2.51 6.29
N VAL A 48 12.54 3.05 7.40
CA VAL A 48 13.15 2.27 8.49
C VAL A 48 12.14 1.55 9.38
N ASN A 49 10.85 1.90 9.32
CA ASN A 49 9.83 1.17 10.07
C ASN A 49 9.54 -0.20 9.46
N CYS A 50 9.57 -0.30 8.12
CA CYS A 50 9.36 -1.56 7.41
C CYS A 50 10.67 -2.28 7.11
N HIS A 51 11.73 -1.57 6.69
CA HIS A 51 13.02 -2.16 6.33
C HIS A 51 13.89 -2.50 7.54
N LYS A 52 13.36 -3.35 8.41
CA LYS A 52 14.00 -3.94 9.59
C LYS A 52 13.83 -5.46 9.55
N ASP A 53 14.54 -6.16 10.44
CA ASP A 53 14.43 -7.62 10.61
C ASP A 53 14.51 -8.39 9.27
N SER A 54 13.47 -9.13 8.89
CA SER A 54 13.41 -9.93 7.66
C SER A 54 13.36 -9.08 6.38
N PHE A 55 13.09 -7.78 6.48
CA PHE A 55 13.00 -6.84 5.35
C PHE A 55 14.16 -5.83 5.31
N LYS A 56 15.25 -6.10 6.04
CA LYS A 56 16.44 -5.23 6.06
C LYS A 56 16.88 -4.87 4.64
N LEU A 57 16.93 -3.56 4.36
CA LEU A 57 17.27 -3.06 3.03
C LEU A 57 18.70 -3.46 2.62
N SER A 58 19.64 -3.51 3.56
CA SER A 58 21.01 -3.98 3.30
C SER A 58 21.05 -5.43 2.80
N THR A 59 20.19 -6.30 3.33
CA THR A 59 20.05 -7.69 2.85
C THR A 59 19.48 -7.75 1.44
N ILE A 60 18.44 -6.96 1.15
CA ILE A 60 17.80 -6.91 -0.17
C ILE A 60 18.79 -6.39 -1.23
N ILE A 61 19.42 -5.24 -0.98
CA ILE A 61 20.38 -4.62 -1.90
C ILE A 61 21.63 -5.50 -2.06
N GLY A 62 22.14 -6.10 -0.99
CA GLY A 62 23.25 -7.05 -1.05
C GLY A 62 22.90 -8.30 -1.86
N GLY A 63 21.66 -8.79 -1.76
CA GLY A 63 21.13 -9.86 -2.61
C GLY A 63 21.12 -9.47 -4.09
N TRP A 64 20.64 -8.27 -4.42
CA TRP A 64 20.67 -7.77 -5.80
C TRP A 64 22.09 -7.54 -6.33
N ALA A 65 23.04 -7.16 -5.48
CA ALA A 65 24.43 -7.00 -5.88
C ALA A 65 25.11 -8.35 -6.19
N SER A 66 24.90 -9.34 -5.32
CA SER A 66 25.54 -10.65 -5.44
C SER A 66 24.84 -11.55 -6.48
N ALA A 67 23.56 -11.83 -6.29
CA ALA A 67 22.77 -12.76 -7.09
C ALA A 67 22.02 -12.09 -8.25
N GLY A 68 21.78 -10.77 -8.17
CA GLY A 68 20.89 -10.06 -9.09
C GLY A 68 19.46 -9.97 -8.55
N ALA A 69 18.71 -8.99 -9.06
CA ALA A 69 17.28 -8.87 -8.80
C ALA A 69 16.49 -9.95 -9.56
N SER A 70 15.26 -10.21 -9.14
CA SER A 70 14.36 -11.14 -9.84
C SER A 70 14.11 -10.67 -11.28
N GLN A 71 13.88 -11.60 -12.20
CA GLN A 71 13.60 -11.26 -13.60
C GLN A 71 12.36 -10.37 -13.75
N GLU A 72 11.40 -10.48 -12.84
CA GLU A 72 10.26 -9.58 -12.77
C GLU A 72 10.70 -8.14 -12.51
N ILE A 73 11.47 -7.89 -11.44
CA ILE A 73 12.00 -6.55 -11.12
C ILE A 73 12.85 -6.02 -12.28
N VAL A 74 13.72 -6.85 -12.86
CA VAL A 74 14.56 -6.44 -14.00
C VAL A 74 13.70 -6.03 -15.21
N SER A 75 12.66 -6.80 -15.52
CA SER A 75 11.72 -6.47 -16.61
C SER A 75 11.00 -5.15 -16.37
N LEU A 76 10.57 -4.89 -15.13
CA LEU A 76 9.89 -3.66 -14.75
C LEU A 76 10.79 -2.44 -14.86
N VAL A 77 12.02 -2.53 -14.35
CA VAL A 77 13.00 -1.43 -14.43
C VAL A 77 13.34 -1.13 -15.89
N LYS A 78 13.54 -2.16 -16.73
CA LYS A 78 13.77 -1.96 -18.18
C LYS A 78 12.59 -1.30 -18.89
N ALA A 79 11.36 -1.68 -18.54
CA ALA A 79 10.15 -1.07 -19.10
C ALA A 79 10.00 0.39 -18.64
N ALA A 80 10.35 0.69 -17.40
CA ALA A 80 10.33 2.05 -16.87
C ALA A 80 11.41 2.95 -17.48
N TRP A 81 12.58 2.37 -17.79
CA TRP A 81 13.78 3.06 -18.23
C TRP A 81 14.36 2.43 -19.51
N PRO A 82 13.68 2.55 -20.66
CA PRO A 82 14.10 1.88 -21.90
C PRO A 82 15.48 2.33 -22.40
N GLU A 83 15.89 3.54 -22.06
CA GLU A 83 17.20 4.13 -22.42
C GLU A 83 18.32 3.76 -21.43
N ALA A 84 18.02 3.06 -20.34
CA ALA A 84 18.99 2.68 -19.33
C ALA A 84 19.55 1.27 -19.57
N THR A 85 20.86 1.12 -19.45
CA THR A 85 21.51 -0.20 -19.45
C THR A 85 21.30 -0.87 -18.10
N VAL A 86 20.25 -1.68 -17.97
CA VAL A 86 19.93 -2.42 -16.74
C VAL A 86 20.59 -3.81 -16.79
N SER A 87 21.65 -3.99 -15.99
CA SER A 87 22.37 -5.27 -15.85
C SER A 87 21.62 -6.32 -15.02
N GLY A 88 20.59 -5.89 -14.28
CA GLY A 88 19.87 -6.69 -13.31
C GLY A 88 20.57 -6.82 -11.95
N LYS A 89 21.70 -6.13 -11.74
CA LYS A 89 22.41 -6.06 -10.46
C LYS A 89 22.46 -4.62 -9.95
N HIS A 90 22.35 -4.47 -8.64
CA HIS A 90 22.63 -3.20 -7.97
C HIS A 90 24.14 -3.13 -7.60
N PRO A 91 24.80 -1.97 -7.65
CA PRO A 91 26.14 -1.83 -7.06
C PRO A 91 26.15 -2.27 -5.58
N ASP A 92 27.21 -2.95 -5.14
CA ASP A 92 27.27 -3.38 -3.74
C ASP A 92 27.50 -2.20 -2.80
N VAL A 93 26.42 -1.76 -2.16
CA VAL A 93 26.41 -0.70 -1.15
C VAL A 93 25.75 -1.18 0.14
N ALA A 94 25.62 -2.49 0.34
CA ALA A 94 24.86 -3.07 1.45
C ALA A 94 25.36 -2.59 2.83
N ALA A 95 26.69 -2.53 3.00
CA ALA A 95 27.31 -2.03 4.23
C ALA A 95 27.03 -0.53 4.48
N MET A 96 26.96 0.27 3.40
CA MET A 96 26.65 1.70 3.50
C MET A 96 25.18 1.90 3.85
N VAL A 97 24.27 1.20 3.17
CA VAL A 97 22.82 1.23 3.46
C VAL A 97 22.53 0.87 4.92
N ALA A 98 23.30 -0.03 5.53
CA ALA A 98 23.11 -0.42 6.93
C ALA A 98 23.49 0.68 7.95
N SER A 99 24.28 1.69 7.54
CA SER A 99 24.87 2.69 8.44
C SER A 99 24.54 4.14 8.09
N GLN A 100 23.90 4.37 6.96
CA GLN A 100 23.62 5.71 6.43
C GLN A 100 22.14 6.09 6.58
N GLU A 101 21.86 7.40 6.54
CA GLU A 101 20.50 7.93 6.62
C GLU A 101 19.72 7.64 5.34
N LEU A 102 18.57 6.98 5.47
CA LEU A 102 17.67 6.66 4.37
C LEU A 102 16.50 7.66 4.30
N PRO A 103 16.03 8.04 3.09
CA PRO A 103 16.49 7.59 1.78
C PRO A 103 17.68 8.40 1.22
N THR A 104 18.22 9.36 1.98
CA THR A 104 19.29 10.29 1.54
C THR A 104 20.43 9.60 0.81
N PHE A 105 20.91 8.50 1.37
CA PHE A 105 22.03 7.77 0.79
C PHE A 105 21.73 7.25 -0.63
N CYS A 106 20.50 6.81 -0.88
CA CYS A 106 20.08 6.31 -2.19
C CYS A 106 20.05 7.43 -3.25
N LEU A 107 19.70 8.65 -2.84
CA LEU A 107 19.64 9.83 -3.71
C LEU A 107 21.01 10.25 -4.25
N ASN A 108 22.11 9.78 -3.65
CA ASN A 108 23.46 10.04 -4.18
C ASN A 108 23.67 9.48 -5.60
N CYS A 109 22.93 8.43 -5.97
CA CYS A 109 22.98 7.84 -7.31
C CYS A 109 21.63 7.95 -8.04
N HIS A 110 20.53 7.88 -7.30
CA HIS A 110 19.17 7.93 -7.84
C HIS A 110 18.51 9.30 -7.63
N SER A 111 19.25 10.39 -7.86
CA SER A 111 18.70 11.75 -7.76
C SER A 111 17.59 12.01 -8.79
N ALA A 112 16.85 13.11 -8.61
CA ALA A 112 15.81 13.54 -9.55
C ALA A 112 16.32 13.70 -11.00
N ASP A 113 17.58 14.13 -11.16
CA ASP A 113 18.21 14.34 -12.48
C ASP A 113 18.93 13.09 -13.01
N SER A 114 18.95 11.99 -12.25
CA SER A 114 19.57 10.75 -12.69
C SER A 114 18.75 10.06 -13.78
N LYS A 115 19.36 9.12 -14.50
CA LYS A 115 18.65 8.30 -15.49
C LYS A 115 17.58 7.38 -14.87
N MET A 116 17.68 7.13 -13.57
CA MET A 116 16.76 6.28 -12.82
C MET A 116 16.48 6.92 -11.44
N PRO A 117 15.64 7.97 -11.37
CA PRO A 117 15.32 8.64 -10.10
C PRO A 117 14.64 7.72 -9.10
N LEU A 118 15.01 7.90 -7.83
CA LEU A 118 14.63 7.03 -6.73
C LEU A 118 13.11 6.97 -6.55
N SER A 119 12.44 8.11 -6.71
CA SER A 119 10.99 8.22 -6.52
C SER A 119 10.23 7.22 -7.38
N ARG A 120 10.58 7.09 -8.66
CA ARG A 120 9.91 6.16 -9.57
C ARG A 120 10.31 4.70 -9.31
N ASP A 121 11.58 4.43 -9.02
CA ASP A 121 12.05 3.07 -8.72
C ASP A 121 11.43 2.52 -7.42
N LEU A 122 11.32 3.35 -6.38
CA LEU A 122 10.68 2.97 -5.13
C LEU A 122 9.23 2.56 -5.35
N HIS A 123 8.46 3.35 -6.10
CA HIS A 123 7.08 3.00 -6.41
C HIS A 123 7.00 1.68 -7.20
N LEU A 124 7.85 1.49 -8.21
CA LEU A 124 7.85 0.26 -9.01
C LEU A 124 8.09 -0.99 -8.15
N VAL A 125 9.10 -0.97 -7.28
CA VAL A 125 9.42 -2.12 -6.42
C VAL A 125 8.34 -2.39 -5.37
N HIS A 126 7.67 -1.35 -4.86
CA HIS A 126 6.67 -1.50 -3.80
C HIS A 126 5.25 -1.75 -4.32
N PHE A 127 4.94 -1.44 -5.58
CA PHE A 127 3.58 -1.54 -6.12
C PHE A 127 3.43 -2.52 -7.28
N THR A 128 4.44 -3.35 -7.56
CA THR A 128 4.36 -4.38 -8.61
C THR A 128 4.53 -5.80 -8.08
N GLY A 129 3.94 -6.80 -8.75
CA GLY A 129 3.94 -8.21 -8.32
C GLY A 129 2.66 -8.65 -7.61
N GLY A 130 1.69 -7.75 -7.44
CA GLY A 130 0.35 -8.07 -6.93
C GLY A 130 0.40 -8.81 -5.60
N ALA A 131 -0.17 -10.02 -5.57
CA ALA A 131 -0.25 -10.85 -4.36
C ALA A 131 1.11 -11.36 -3.85
N GLU A 132 2.17 -11.29 -4.65
CA GLU A 132 3.53 -11.64 -4.21
C GLU A 132 4.30 -10.44 -3.67
N ASN A 133 3.78 -9.23 -3.84
CA ASN A 133 4.46 -8.03 -3.37
C ASN A 133 4.37 -7.92 -1.85
N GLY A 134 5.53 -7.92 -1.18
CA GLY A 134 5.62 -7.83 0.27
C GLY A 134 5.02 -6.54 0.86
N PHE A 135 5.09 -5.42 0.14
CA PHE A 135 4.50 -4.16 0.59
C PHE A 135 2.96 -4.15 0.52
N LEU A 136 2.41 -4.66 -0.59
CA LEU A 136 0.96 -4.77 -0.74
C LEU A 136 0.37 -5.76 0.28
N THR A 137 1.04 -6.89 0.51
CA THR A 137 0.52 -7.96 1.37
C THR A 137 0.77 -7.76 2.86
N ASN A 138 1.96 -7.28 3.26
CA ASN A 138 2.31 -7.13 4.68
C ASN A 138 2.03 -5.73 5.24
N PHE A 139 1.97 -4.72 4.39
CA PHE A 139 1.85 -3.32 4.81
C PHE A 139 0.63 -2.59 4.21
N GLY A 140 -0.24 -3.31 3.49
CA GLY A 140 -1.53 -2.82 3.00
C GLY A 140 -1.44 -1.83 1.84
N GLY A 141 -0.26 -1.60 1.26
CA GLY A 141 -0.13 -0.75 0.09
C GLY A 141 -0.37 0.75 0.33
N PHE A 142 -0.44 1.22 1.58
CA PHE A 142 -0.84 2.61 1.86
C PHE A 142 0.27 3.60 1.52
N CYS A 143 -0.05 4.61 0.71
CA CYS A 143 0.85 5.73 0.38
C CYS A 143 1.38 6.42 1.64
N THR A 144 0.52 6.49 2.67
CA THR A 144 0.84 7.09 3.97
C THR A 144 1.81 6.26 4.79
N ASN A 145 2.26 5.09 4.34
CA ASN A 145 3.41 4.42 4.95
C ASN A 145 4.71 5.18 4.67
N CYS A 146 4.79 5.96 3.59
CA CYS A 146 5.98 6.72 3.20
C CYS A 146 5.73 8.24 3.15
N HIS A 147 4.50 8.66 2.89
CA HIS A 147 4.12 10.06 2.74
C HIS A 147 3.30 10.59 3.92
N LEU A 148 3.41 11.89 4.16
CA LEU A 148 2.44 12.67 4.91
C LEU A 148 1.47 13.31 3.92
N ILE A 149 0.19 13.41 4.27
CA ILE A 149 -0.79 14.16 3.49
C ILE A 149 -1.11 15.45 4.25
N ASN A 150 -0.98 16.59 3.58
CA ASN A 150 -1.47 17.85 4.10
C ASN A 150 -3.01 17.88 4.04
N LEU A 151 -3.66 17.60 5.17
CA LEU A 151 -5.12 17.68 5.30
C LEU A 151 -5.62 19.08 5.66
N ASP A 152 -4.72 20.04 5.92
CA ASP A 152 -5.09 21.40 6.28
C ASP A 152 -5.60 22.15 5.05
N THR A 153 -6.93 22.16 4.88
CA THR A 153 -7.61 22.89 3.79
C THR A 153 -7.44 24.40 3.87
N THR A 154 -6.91 24.93 4.97
CA THR A 154 -6.63 26.37 5.16
C THR A 154 -5.21 26.75 4.76
N LYS A 155 -4.30 25.77 4.55
CA LYS A 155 -2.91 26.00 4.10
C LYS A 155 -2.66 25.34 2.75
N PRO A 156 -2.73 26.12 1.64
CA PRO A 156 -2.47 25.58 0.33
C PRO A 156 -0.98 25.20 0.16
N PRO A 157 -0.68 24.20 -0.68
CA PRO A 157 -1.66 23.36 -1.38
C PRO A 157 -2.16 22.21 -0.49
N ALA A 158 -3.43 22.25 -0.10
CA ALA A 158 -4.10 21.16 0.62
C ALA A 158 -4.18 19.92 -0.28
N GLY A 159 -4.14 18.73 0.33
CA GLY A 159 -4.11 17.46 -0.39
C GLY A 159 -2.76 17.12 -1.00
N THR A 160 -1.71 17.92 -0.78
CA THR A 160 -0.36 17.56 -1.19
C THR A 160 0.25 16.50 -0.30
N MET A 161 1.17 15.74 -0.89
CA MET A 161 1.97 14.75 -0.21
C MET A 161 3.41 15.25 -0.10
N THR A 162 4.04 14.96 1.04
CA THR A 162 5.48 15.08 1.23
C THR A 162 6.01 13.76 1.75
N THR A 163 7.28 13.43 1.51
CA THR A 163 7.88 12.26 2.17
C THR A 163 7.99 12.49 3.67
N LYS A 164 7.79 11.44 4.47
CA LYS A 164 7.95 11.48 5.94
C LYS A 164 9.37 11.85 6.37
N THR A 165 10.34 11.58 5.51
CA THR A 165 11.74 11.96 5.73
C THR A 165 12.06 13.39 5.32
N GLY A 166 11.14 14.08 4.63
CA GLY A 166 11.35 15.43 4.09
C GLY A 166 12.40 15.49 2.98
N LYS A 167 12.67 14.37 2.32
CA LYS A 167 13.68 14.24 1.25
C LYS A 167 13.04 13.58 0.03
N GLU A 168 13.19 14.19 -1.14
CA GLU A 168 12.64 13.76 -2.43
C GLU A 168 13.72 13.80 -3.52
#